data_AF-A0A368B8J4-F1
#
_entry.id   AF-A0A368B8J4-F1
#
_cell.length_a   1.000
_cell.length_b   1.000
_cell.length_c   1.000
_cell.angle_alpha   90.00
_cell.angle_beta   90.00
_cell.angle_gamma   90.00
#
_symmetry.space_group_name_H-M   'P 1'
#
loop_
_entity.id
_entity.type
_entity.pdbx_description
1 polymer ?
#
loop_
_entity_poly.entity_id
_entity_poly.type
_entity_poly.pdbx_seq_one_letter_code
_entity_poly.pdbx_strand_id
1 'polypeptide(L)'
;MKRRSNIPVTLTKNPEPKKNTKDWVIWAAWADRITFEEIHKKTGLNEKEVKKIMRASLRTKSYVNWRKRVNSRTTKHKKLFTESRNKSPHYLD
;
A
#
# COMPACT_ATOMS: atom_id res chain seq x y z
N MET A 1 -30.73 14.93 -0.75
CA MET A 1 -29.98 15.49 0.40
C MET A 1 -28.92 14.48 0.85
N LYS A 2 -27.64 14.84 0.89
CA LYS A 2 -26.53 13.93 1.29
C LYS A 2 -26.49 13.82 2.82
N ARG A 3 -26.67 12.62 3.38
CA ARG A 3 -26.58 12.36 4.83
C ARG A 3 -25.15 12.64 5.31
N ARG A 4 -24.97 13.58 6.25
CA ARG A 4 -23.71 13.81 6.95
C ARG A 4 -23.48 12.62 7.88
N SER A 5 -22.35 11.92 7.75
CA SER A 5 -21.99 10.83 8.66
C SER A 5 -21.53 11.40 10.00
N ASN A 6 -22.14 10.98 11.11
CA ASN A 6 -21.76 11.34 12.49
C ASN A 6 -20.45 10.68 12.97
N ILE A 7 -19.68 10.09 12.04
CA ILE A 7 -18.41 9.46 12.37
C ILE A 7 -17.34 10.56 12.33
N PRO A 8 -16.55 10.75 13.40
CA PRO A 8 -15.43 11.68 13.37
C PRO A 8 -14.46 11.22 12.27
N VAL A 9 -14.44 11.94 11.16
CA VAL A 9 -13.49 11.70 10.08
C VAL A 9 -12.13 12.10 10.63
N THR A 10 -11.18 11.16 10.66
CA THR A 10 -9.81 11.49 11.01
C THR A 10 -9.33 12.55 10.01
N LEU A 11 -9.07 13.76 10.51
CA LEU A 11 -8.54 14.88 9.73
C LEU A 11 -7.07 14.61 9.37
N THR A 12 -6.84 13.53 8.63
CA THR A 12 -5.55 13.19 8.07
C THR A 12 -5.34 14.12 6.87
N LYS A 13 -4.18 14.79 6.77
CA LYS A 13 -3.88 15.70 5.65
C LYS A 13 -4.04 15.04 4.27
N ASN A 14 -3.93 13.69 4.19
CA ASN A 14 -4.12 12.92 2.96
C ASN A 14 -5.24 11.87 3.15
N PRO A 15 -6.50 12.20 2.82
CA PRO A 15 -7.60 11.23 2.80
C PRO A 15 -7.38 10.14 1.73
N GLU A 16 -8.04 8.98 1.89
CA GLU A 16 -7.99 7.93 0.87
C GLU A 16 -8.53 8.47 -0.46
N PRO A 17 -7.76 8.41 -1.55
CA PRO A 17 -8.22 8.86 -2.86
C PRO A 17 -9.34 7.96 -3.39
N LYS A 18 -10.15 8.48 -4.29
CA LYS A 18 -11.21 7.70 -4.95
C LYS A 18 -10.62 6.46 -5.62
N LYS A 19 -11.23 5.30 -5.35
CA LYS A 19 -10.83 4.00 -5.92
C LYS A 19 -10.78 4.09 -7.46
N ASN A 20 -9.88 3.34 -8.08
CA ASN A 20 -9.66 3.25 -9.54
C ASN A 20 -9.12 4.53 -10.21
N THR A 21 -8.56 5.47 -9.44
CA THR A 21 -7.88 6.64 -9.99
C THR A 21 -6.36 6.48 -9.98
N LYS A 22 -5.65 7.29 -10.78
CA LYS A 22 -4.18 7.33 -10.77
C LYS A 22 -3.62 7.68 -9.39
N ASP A 23 -4.31 8.55 -8.65
CA ASP A 23 -3.93 8.91 -7.28
C ASP A 23 -4.05 7.73 -6.32
N TRP A 24 -5.07 6.88 -6.52
CA TRP A 24 -5.19 5.63 -5.79
C TRP A 24 -4.05 4.67 -6.09
N VAL A 25 -3.61 4.56 -7.34
CA VAL A 25 -2.44 3.74 -7.71
C VAL A 25 -1.17 4.24 -7.02
N ILE A 26 -0.96 5.56 -6.98
CA ILE A 26 0.20 6.16 -6.30
C ILE A 26 0.13 5.91 -4.79
N TRP A 27 -1.04 6.13 -4.19
CA TRP A 27 -1.28 5.88 -2.77
C TRP A 27 -1.05 4.40 -2.42
N ALA A 28 -1.61 3.49 -3.21
CA ALA A 28 -1.49 2.05 -3.02
C ALA A 28 -0.05 1.56 -3.26
N ALA A 29 0.66 2.09 -4.26
CA ALA A 29 2.05 1.73 -4.52
C ALA A 29 3.02 2.23 -3.45
N TRP A 30 2.68 3.31 -2.73
CA TRP A 30 3.42 3.74 -1.54
C TRP A 30 3.05 2.96 -0.28
N ALA A 31 1.85 2.38 -0.22
CA ALA A 31 1.38 1.63 0.93
C ALA A 31 2.13 0.30 1.05
N ASP A 32 2.90 0.20 2.13
CA ASP A 32 3.79 -0.91 2.42
C ASP A 32 3.13 -2.29 2.53
N ARG A 33 1.81 -2.30 2.78
CA ARG A 33 0.98 -3.50 2.95
C ARG A 33 0.17 -3.87 1.71
N ILE A 34 0.27 -3.10 0.63
CA ILE A 34 -0.46 -3.36 -0.61
C ILE A 34 0.51 -3.96 -1.64
N THR A 35 0.15 -5.12 -2.14
CA THR A 35 0.93 -5.83 -3.16
C THR A 35 0.60 -5.33 -4.57
N PHE A 36 1.52 -5.49 -5.52
CA PHE A 36 1.23 -5.20 -6.93
C PHE A 36 0.09 -6.08 -7.46
N GLU A 37 -0.10 -7.28 -6.92
CA GLU A 37 -1.22 -8.15 -7.28
C GLU A 37 -2.57 -7.56 -6.82
N GLU A 38 -2.66 -6.98 -5.62
CA GLU A 38 -3.87 -6.28 -5.19
C GLU A 38 -4.15 -5.01 -6.01
N ILE A 39 -3.10 -4.29 -6.39
CA ILE A 39 -3.23 -3.14 -7.30
C ILE A 39 -3.78 -3.61 -8.65
N HIS A 40 -3.24 -4.70 -9.20
CA HIS A 40 -3.71 -5.31 -10.44
C HIS A 40 -5.16 -5.78 -10.32
N LYS A 41 -5.54 -6.46 -9.24
CA LYS A 41 -6.94 -6.91 -9.01
C LYS A 41 -7.94 -5.75 -8.97
N LYS A 42 -7.55 -4.59 -8.43
CA LYS A 42 -8.45 -3.43 -8.31
C LYS A 42 -8.46 -2.55 -9.56
N THR A 43 -7.32 -2.40 -10.23
CA THR A 43 -7.14 -1.40 -11.30
C THR A 43 -6.87 -2.00 -12.67
N GLY A 44 -6.59 -3.30 -12.76
CA GLY A 44 -6.14 -3.97 -13.98
C GLY A 44 -4.68 -3.67 -14.36
N LEU A 45 -3.96 -2.86 -13.57
CA LEU A 45 -2.61 -2.42 -13.91
C LEU A 45 -1.55 -3.41 -13.46
N ASN A 46 -0.70 -3.79 -14.40
CA ASN A 46 0.44 -4.65 -14.15
C ASN A 46 1.56 -3.89 -13.42
N GLU A 47 2.46 -4.63 -12.77
CA GLU A 47 3.58 -4.04 -12.02
C GLU A 47 4.42 -3.06 -12.88
N LYS A 48 4.63 -3.39 -14.17
CA LYS A 48 5.35 -2.51 -15.11
C LYS A 48 4.64 -1.17 -15.29
N GLU A 49 3.32 -1.19 -15.40
CA GLU A 49 2.49 0.01 -15.59
C GLU A 49 2.48 0.86 -14.32
N VAL A 50 2.35 0.23 -13.15
CA VAL A 50 2.46 0.89 -11.85
C VAL A 50 3.83 1.57 -11.70
N LYS A 51 4.93 0.89 -12.05
CA LYS A 51 6.29 1.48 -12.05
C LYS A 51 6.39 2.67 -13.00
N LYS A 52 5.78 2.59 -14.19
CA LYS A 52 5.75 3.70 -15.17
C LYS A 52 5.00 4.90 -14.61
N ILE A 53 3.83 4.69 -14.02
CA ILE A 53 3.03 5.73 -13.36
C ILE A 53 3.83 6.38 -12.23
N MET A 54 4.45 5.58 -11.38
CA MET A 54 5.25 6.05 -10.25
C MET A 54 6.49 6.84 -10.68
N ARG A 55 7.11 6.44 -11.80
CA ARG A 55 8.26 7.18 -12.36
C ARG A 55 7.85 8.52 -12.95
N ALA A 56 6.64 8.60 -13.52
CA ALA A 56 6.11 9.85 -14.07
C ALA A 56 5.54 10.79 -13.00
N SER A 57 5.08 10.27 -11.85
CA SER A 57 4.45 11.07 -10.79
C SER A 57 5.41 11.56 -9.72
N LEU A 58 6.55 10.90 -9.52
CA LEU A 58 7.49 11.23 -8.45
C LEU A 58 8.75 11.93 -8.98
N ARG A 59 9.31 12.83 -8.15
CA ARG A 59 10.67 13.35 -8.37
C ARG A 59 11.69 12.21 -8.31
N THR A 60 12.76 12.30 -9.08
CA THR A 60 13.79 11.25 -9.22
C THR A 60 14.29 10.69 -7.88
N LYS A 61 14.64 11.55 -6.91
CA LYS A 61 15.09 11.12 -5.58
C LYS A 61 14.01 10.31 -4.83
N SER A 62 12.75 10.74 -4.89
CA SER A 62 11.63 10.05 -4.27
C SER A 62 11.36 8.70 -4.92
N TYR A 63 11.44 8.63 -6.26
CA TYR A 63 11.32 7.37 -7.01
C TYR A 63 12.43 6.38 -6.66
N VAL A 64 13.68 6.83 -6.54
CA VAL A 64 14.81 5.98 -6.11
C VAL A 64 14.57 5.42 -4.70
N ASN A 65 14.11 6.25 -3.75
CA ASN A 65 13.79 5.79 -2.40
C ASN A 65 12.63 4.80 -2.38
N TRP A 66 11.60 5.02 -3.18
CA TRP A 66 10.52 4.06 -3.36
C TRP A 66 11.01 2.74 -3.94
N ARG A 67 11.86 2.78 -4.99
CA ARG A 67 12.46 1.57 -5.57
C ARG A 67 13.31 0.81 -4.56
N LYS A 68 14.09 1.51 -3.72
CA LYS A 68 14.82 0.88 -2.62
C LYS A 68 13.87 0.15 -1.68
N ARG A 69 12.75 0.78 -1.26
CA ARG A 69 11.76 0.14 -0.37
C ARG A 69 11.02 -1.04 -1.00
N VAL A 70 10.61 -0.93 -2.26
CA VAL A 70 9.94 -2.02 -2.98
C VAL A 70 10.89 -3.21 -3.16
N ASN A 71 12.16 -2.95 -3.45
CA ASN A 71 13.17 -4.00 -3.64
C ASN A 71 13.68 -4.57 -2.30
N SER A 72 13.71 -3.76 -1.24
CA SER A 72 14.08 -4.18 0.12
C SER A 72 12.93 -4.89 0.82
N ARG A 73 11.68 -4.68 0.39
CA ARG A 73 10.54 -5.55 0.71
C ARG A 73 10.60 -6.83 -0.09
N THR A 74 11.66 -7.57 0.15
CA THR A 74 11.62 -8.99 -0.06
C THR A 74 10.57 -9.55 0.89
N THR A 75 9.44 -9.97 0.33
CA THR A 75 8.59 -11.03 0.87
C THR A 75 9.39 -12.34 0.96
N LYS A 76 10.58 -12.34 1.57
CA LYS A 76 11.42 -13.53 1.77
C LYS A 76 11.01 -14.30 3.02
N HIS A 77 10.23 -13.67 3.90
CA HIS A 77 9.87 -14.24 5.19
C HIS A 77 8.37 -14.18 5.48
N LYS A 78 7.53 -14.51 4.48
CA LYS A 78 6.12 -14.85 4.74
C LYS A 78 6.03 -16.00 5.77
N LYS A 79 7.03 -16.90 5.77
CA LYS A 79 7.23 -18.00 6.73
C LYS A 79 7.68 -17.52 8.13
N LEU A 80 8.67 -16.60 8.26
CA LEU A 80 9.04 -16.07 9.59
C LEU A 80 7.95 -15.17 10.19
N PHE A 81 7.14 -14.52 9.35
CA PHE A 81 6.00 -13.72 9.83
C PHE A 81 4.93 -14.62 10.49
N THR A 82 4.60 -15.78 9.90
CA THR A 82 3.74 -16.79 10.54
C THR A 82 4.38 -17.39 11.81
N GLU A 83 5.69 -17.60 11.80
CA GLU A 83 6.42 -18.24 12.91
C GLU A 83 6.57 -17.32 14.14
N SER A 84 6.74 -16.01 13.92
CA SER A 84 6.76 -15.01 15.00
C SER A 84 5.41 -14.88 15.71
N ARG A 85 4.30 -15.17 15.02
CA ARG A 85 2.95 -15.05 15.56
C ARG A 85 2.48 -16.29 16.33
N ASN A 86 3.07 -17.46 16.03
CA ASN A 86 2.81 -18.72 16.73
C ASN A 86 3.67 -18.91 18.01
N LYS A 87 4.60 -17.98 18.32
CA LYS A 87 5.48 -18.01 19.50
C LYS A 87 5.05 -17.10 20.66
N SER A 88 3.79 -16.67 20.72
CA SER A 88 3.25 -16.03 21.92
C SER A 88 2.33 -17.01 22.66
N PRO A 89 2.84 -17.79 23.63
CA PRO A 89 2.01 -18.65 24.47
C PRO A 89 1.30 -17.88 25.60
N HIS A 90 1.16 -16.55 25.50
CA HIS A 90 0.71 -15.72 26.63
C HIS A 90 -0.78 -15.36 26.54
N TYR A 91 -1.65 -16.33 26.26
CA TYR A 91 -3.10 -16.26 26.58
C TYR A 91 -3.66 -17.68 26.64
N LEU A 92 -3.15 -18.45 27.61
CA LEU A 92 -3.88 -19.56 28.22
C LEU A 92 -3.65 -19.43 29.72
N ASP A 93 -4.49 -18.61 30.34
CA ASP A 93 -4.95 -18.69 31.73
C ASP A 93 -6.35 -18.03 31.77
#